data_AF-A0A6P0M463-F1
#
_entry.id   AF-A0A6P0M463-F1
#
_cell.length_a   1.000
_cell.length_b   1.000
_cell.length_c   1.000
_cell.angle_alpha   90.00
_cell.angle_beta   90.00
_cell.angle_gamma   90.00
#
_symmetry.space_group_name_H-M   'P 1'
#
loop_
_entity.id
_entity.type
_entity.pdbx_description
1 polymer ?
#
loop_
_entity_poly.entity_id
_entity_poly.type
_entity_poly.pdbx_seq_one_letter_code
_entity_poly.pdbx_strand_id
1 'polypeptide(L)'
;LLLSLQRQRGEEPDPQKVRTALLKTALPCNLPENDQRPRCLVGEVNIAGAFTDLTGETMSESEELSTVEASGCGCDGTPETSPQLALSAEVTSAVDPTEAQPAVAASSTETAVAPAQPAEVSVTASEPQSTQAPVTATSISTSSVSTSNHQISAMSNTTANAITPSQPVQASGGDIIYVIGTLGYDFGTEARRDSFKQLMPPYEIEGTQVPANPYDARQMVDYLEANLSEAKSLIWTLNMELTPIYALEPSGSFARDVYAAFQELLSGEVQAEDSEEYIERVSIPGRLTGRTVKLFSGQVVPVVEPVSPRGIYGWKVNTLVSSALEAVRGQQAEADDEQMRKSLSSFLNRVYYDLRNLGQTSQDRALNFAATNAFQAAQTFSEAVAAGMELDSIVVQRSPFCRMDSDCWDVQLKFFDPESNRRAKKVFRFTIDVSDLIPVTLGEVRSWSSPY
;
A
#
# COMPACT_ATOMS: atom_id res chain seq x y z
N LEU A 1 14.73 -32.80 -3.38
CA LEU A 1 16.19 -32.73 -3.59
C LEU A 1 16.94 -33.73 -2.71
N LEU A 2 17.39 -33.42 -1.48
CA LEU A 2 18.28 -34.34 -0.72
C LEU A 2 17.69 -35.74 -0.44
N LEU A 3 16.40 -35.86 -0.09
CA LEU A 3 15.73 -37.18 0.02
C LEU A 3 15.60 -37.93 -1.32
N SER A 4 15.55 -37.19 -2.43
CA SER A 4 15.51 -37.72 -3.80
C SER A 4 16.89 -38.27 -4.20
N LEU A 5 17.96 -37.57 -3.83
CA LEU A 5 19.35 -37.96 -4.02
C LEU A 5 19.67 -39.28 -3.29
N GLN A 6 19.18 -39.45 -2.05
CA GLN A 6 19.32 -40.73 -1.34
C GLN A 6 18.73 -41.90 -2.14
N ARG A 7 17.51 -41.75 -2.68
CA ARG A 7 16.92 -42.75 -3.58
C ARG A 7 17.76 -43.00 -4.83
N GLN A 8 18.35 -41.96 -5.41
CA GLN A 8 19.20 -42.05 -6.61
C GLN A 8 20.51 -42.81 -6.34
N ARG A 9 21.08 -42.69 -5.14
CA ARG A 9 22.26 -43.46 -4.69
C ARG A 9 21.93 -44.87 -4.17
N GLY A 10 20.65 -45.27 -4.19
CA GLY A 10 20.18 -46.56 -3.67
C GLY A 10 20.06 -46.63 -2.14
N GLU A 11 20.13 -45.49 -1.45
CA GLU A 11 19.95 -45.37 -0.01
C GLU A 11 18.46 -45.33 0.37
N GLU A 12 18.13 -45.79 1.58
CA GLU A 12 16.80 -45.59 2.17
C GLU A 12 16.63 -44.12 2.61
N PRO A 13 15.60 -43.38 2.15
CA PRO A 13 15.45 -41.96 2.44
C PRO A 13 15.19 -41.68 3.92
N ASP A 14 16.03 -40.84 4.53
CA ASP A 14 16.00 -40.56 5.97
C ASP A 14 15.84 -39.06 6.25
N PRO A 15 14.61 -38.59 6.54
CA PRO A 15 14.34 -37.20 6.86
C PRO A 15 15.08 -36.68 8.10
N GLN A 16 15.46 -37.53 9.06
CA GLN A 16 16.20 -37.11 10.24
C GLN A 16 17.70 -36.94 9.93
N LYS A 17 18.30 -37.79 9.10
CA LYS A 17 19.67 -37.54 8.57
C LYS A 17 19.72 -36.25 7.76
N VAL A 18 18.79 -36.05 6.82
CA VAL A 18 18.72 -34.83 6.00
C VAL A 18 18.54 -33.57 6.87
N ARG A 19 17.65 -33.61 7.87
CA ARG A 19 17.49 -32.53 8.86
C ARG A 19 18.78 -32.29 9.67
N THR A 20 19.47 -33.35 10.06
CA THR A 20 20.70 -33.24 10.87
C THR A 20 21.84 -32.61 10.05
N ALA A 21 22.02 -33.03 8.80
CA ALA A 21 23.00 -32.43 7.89
C ALA A 21 22.74 -30.92 7.68
N LEU A 22 21.51 -30.55 7.33
CA LEU A 22 21.11 -29.14 7.12
C LEU A 22 21.34 -28.23 8.34
N LEU A 23 21.19 -28.75 9.56
CA LEU A 23 21.47 -28.01 10.80
C LEU A 23 22.96 -27.97 11.14
N LYS A 24 23.72 -29.02 10.79
CA LYS A 24 25.14 -29.16 11.08
C LYS A 24 26.04 -28.36 10.14
N THR A 25 25.62 -28.14 8.90
CA THR A 25 26.44 -27.49 7.85
C THR A 25 26.11 -26.01 7.64
N ALA A 26 25.11 -25.49 8.34
CA ALA A 26 24.65 -24.11 8.24
C ALA A 26 25.79 -23.11 8.52
N LEU A 27 25.85 -22.03 7.74
CA LEU A 27 26.92 -21.02 7.83
C LEU A 27 26.56 -19.92 8.84
N PRO A 28 27.51 -19.35 9.61
CA PRO A 28 27.22 -18.22 10.47
C PRO A 28 26.69 -17.01 9.67
N CYS A 29 25.57 -16.41 10.07
CA CYS A 29 25.08 -15.22 9.38
C CYS A 29 26.01 -14.02 9.59
N ASN A 30 26.28 -13.28 8.52
CA ASN A 30 27.07 -12.04 8.59
C ASN A 30 26.18 -10.85 8.99
N LEU A 31 25.85 -10.76 10.29
CA LEU A 31 25.12 -9.61 10.85
C LEU A 31 26.07 -8.41 11.04
N PRO A 32 25.68 -7.19 10.60
CA PRO A 32 26.45 -5.97 10.90
C PRO A 32 26.37 -5.65 12.41
N GLU A 33 27.45 -5.07 12.95
CA GLU A 33 27.74 -4.95 14.41
C GLU A 33 26.67 -4.28 15.29
N ASN A 34 25.62 -3.69 14.69
CA ASN A 34 24.60 -2.91 15.38
C ASN A 34 23.25 -3.63 15.60
N ASP A 35 23.00 -4.81 15.01
CA ASP A 35 21.74 -5.55 15.24
C ASP A 35 21.92 -6.65 16.30
N GLN A 36 21.89 -6.28 17.58
CA GLN A 36 22.03 -7.20 18.74
C GLN A 36 20.79 -8.09 18.97
N ARG A 37 20.25 -8.71 17.92
CA ARG A 37 19.11 -9.64 17.98
C ARG A 37 19.52 -11.03 17.50
N PRO A 38 19.14 -12.12 18.20
CA PRO A 38 19.39 -13.49 17.76
C PRO A 38 18.44 -13.89 16.61
N ARG A 39 18.59 -13.23 15.46
CA ARG A 39 17.78 -13.44 14.24
C ARG A 39 18.25 -14.63 13.39
N CYS A 40 19.49 -15.07 13.59
CA CYS A 40 20.10 -16.19 12.86
C CYS A 40 20.02 -17.48 13.70
N LEU A 41 18.98 -18.30 13.50
CA LEU A 41 18.62 -19.44 14.36
C LEU A 41 19.78 -20.41 14.66
N VAL A 42 20.41 -20.93 13.59
CA VAL A 42 21.57 -21.85 13.64
C VAL A 42 22.59 -21.44 12.57
N GLY A 43 22.12 -20.92 11.43
CA GLY A 43 22.93 -20.37 10.35
C GLY A 43 22.11 -20.13 9.08
N GLU A 44 22.78 -19.67 8.03
CA GLU A 44 22.29 -19.65 6.65
C GLU A 44 22.37 -21.07 6.05
N VAL A 45 21.40 -21.43 5.21
CA VAL A 45 21.24 -22.82 4.72
C VAL A 45 22.29 -23.16 3.66
N ASN A 46 23.19 -24.09 4.01
CA ASN A 46 24.31 -24.51 3.16
C ASN A 46 24.00 -25.84 2.45
N ILE A 47 23.45 -25.78 1.23
CA ILE A 47 23.07 -26.96 0.45
C ILE A 47 24.30 -27.78 0.00
N ALA A 48 25.38 -27.14 -0.43
CA ALA A 48 26.60 -27.83 -0.86
C ALA A 48 27.30 -28.54 0.31
N GLY A 49 27.35 -27.90 1.49
CA GLY A 49 27.79 -28.53 2.73
C GLY A 49 26.88 -29.69 3.14
N ALA A 50 25.56 -29.52 3.11
CA ALA A 50 24.60 -30.57 3.46
C ALA A 50 24.63 -31.76 2.49
N PHE A 51 24.89 -31.53 1.21
CA PHE A 51 25.20 -32.58 0.24
C PHE A 51 26.47 -33.32 0.67
N THR A 52 27.58 -32.61 0.87
CA THR A 52 28.88 -33.21 1.22
C THR A 52 28.82 -34.02 2.52
N ASP A 53 28.04 -33.58 3.51
CA ASP A 53 27.85 -34.29 4.78
C ASP A 53 26.98 -35.56 4.66
N LEU A 54 26.11 -35.63 3.64
CA LEU A 54 25.28 -36.80 3.33
C LEU A 54 25.97 -37.78 2.37
N THR A 55 26.74 -37.28 1.39
CA THR A 55 27.32 -38.09 0.31
C THR A 55 28.78 -38.49 0.56
N GLY A 56 29.55 -37.66 1.28
CA GLY A 56 31.01 -37.72 1.32
C GLY A 56 31.70 -37.10 0.09
N GLU A 57 30.93 -36.51 -0.84
CA GLU A 57 31.40 -35.96 -2.12
C GLU A 57 31.22 -34.45 -2.13
N THR A 58 32.24 -33.70 -2.54
CA THR A 58 32.10 -32.25 -2.78
C THR A 58 31.31 -32.01 -4.07
N MET A 59 30.27 -31.16 -4.04
CA MET A 59 29.60 -30.71 -5.26
C MET A 59 30.59 -30.01 -6.19
N SER A 60 30.70 -30.47 -7.44
CA SER A 60 31.38 -29.74 -8.51
C SER A 60 30.53 -28.54 -8.92
N GLU A 61 31.12 -27.35 -8.93
CA GLU A 61 30.46 -26.06 -9.20
C GLU A 61 30.14 -25.82 -10.69
N SER A 62 29.93 -26.90 -11.45
CA SER A 62 29.94 -26.92 -12.92
C SER A 62 28.80 -27.71 -13.57
N GLU A 63 27.78 -28.11 -12.80
CA GLU A 63 26.49 -28.57 -13.37
C GLU A 63 25.42 -27.53 -13.04
N GLU A 64 24.87 -26.90 -14.08
CA GLU A 64 23.76 -25.96 -13.93
C GLU A 64 22.52 -26.67 -13.35
N LEU A 65 21.68 -25.91 -12.64
CA LEU A 65 20.40 -26.38 -12.12
C LEU A 65 19.45 -26.74 -13.27
N SER A 66 19.56 -27.98 -13.76
CA SER A 66 18.60 -28.56 -14.69
C SER A 66 17.20 -28.44 -14.11
N THR A 67 16.34 -27.68 -14.79
CA THR A 67 14.99 -27.39 -14.35
C THR A 67 14.16 -28.66 -14.39
N VAL A 68 13.93 -29.26 -13.22
CA VAL A 68 13.06 -30.43 -13.08
C VAL A 68 11.63 -30.00 -13.40
N GLU A 69 11.15 -30.36 -14.58
CA GLU A 69 9.74 -30.19 -14.94
C GLU A 69 8.85 -30.89 -13.91
N ALA A 70 7.79 -30.21 -13.47
CA ALA A 70 6.82 -30.80 -12.58
C ALA A 70 6.11 -31.95 -13.31
N SER A 71 6.18 -33.16 -12.75
CA SER A 71 5.56 -34.36 -13.32
C SER A 71 4.03 -34.24 -13.27
N GLY A 72 3.43 -33.66 -14.31
CA GLY A 72 1.99 -33.58 -14.48
C GLY A 72 1.37 -34.96 -14.63
N CYS A 73 0.16 -35.14 -14.10
CA CYS A 73 -0.62 -36.36 -14.33
C CYS A 73 -0.96 -36.47 -15.82
N GLY A 74 -0.38 -37.45 -16.51
CA GLY A 74 -0.72 -37.76 -17.89
C GLY A 74 -2.12 -38.37 -18.02
N CYS A 75 -2.80 -38.03 -19.11
CA CYS A 75 -3.90 -38.79 -19.70
C CYS A 75 -3.54 -39.10 -21.15
N ASP A 76 -4.02 -40.23 -21.68
CA ASP A 76 -3.39 -40.96 -22.80
C ASP A 76 -3.13 -40.19 -24.10
N GLY A 77 -2.00 -40.54 -24.75
CA GLY A 77 -1.65 -40.16 -26.12
C GLY A 77 -0.38 -40.89 -26.60
N THR A 78 -0.52 -41.89 -27.47
CA THR A 78 0.59 -42.75 -27.94
C THR A 78 1.52 -42.07 -28.96
N PRO A 79 2.81 -42.48 -29.05
CA PRO A 79 3.86 -41.73 -29.75
C PRO A 79 4.16 -42.21 -31.18
N GLU A 80 4.73 -41.33 -32.01
CA GLU A 80 5.54 -41.72 -33.17
C GLU A 80 6.84 -40.90 -33.32
N THR A 81 7.97 -41.62 -33.24
CA THR A 81 9.09 -41.61 -34.21
C THR A 81 9.79 -40.29 -34.59
N SER A 82 10.97 -40.06 -34.00
CA SER A 82 12.05 -39.23 -34.60
C SER A 82 12.77 -39.98 -35.75
N PRO A 83 13.50 -39.27 -36.64
CA PRO A 83 14.97 -39.25 -36.48
C PRO A 83 15.71 -37.96 -36.95
N GLN A 84 16.46 -37.36 -36.02
CA GLN A 84 17.92 -37.10 -36.02
C GLN A 84 18.75 -36.91 -37.33
N LEU A 85 19.88 -36.16 -37.18
CA LEU A 85 21.06 -36.00 -38.08
C LEU A 85 20.94 -34.93 -39.20
N ALA A 86 21.98 -34.20 -39.63
CA ALA A 86 23.33 -33.93 -39.06
C ALA A 86 23.96 -32.66 -39.71
N LEU A 87 25.14 -32.22 -39.25
CA LEU A 87 25.90 -31.08 -39.80
C LEU A 87 26.71 -31.45 -41.06
N SER A 88 26.85 -30.48 -41.99
CA SER A 88 28.06 -30.25 -42.81
C SER A 88 28.08 -28.80 -43.34
N ALA A 89 29.23 -28.35 -43.85
CA ALA A 89 29.49 -26.97 -44.29
C ALA A 89 30.12 -26.93 -45.70
N GLU A 90 30.70 -25.77 -46.08
CA GLU A 90 31.52 -25.51 -47.30
C GLU A 90 30.79 -25.34 -48.66
N VAL A 91 31.25 -24.54 -49.65
CA VAL A 91 32.07 -23.29 -49.67
C VAL A 91 32.04 -22.64 -51.09
N THR A 92 32.39 -21.34 -51.25
CA THR A 92 32.69 -20.61 -52.55
C THR A 92 31.53 -20.43 -53.59
N SER A 93 31.53 -19.47 -54.55
CA SER A 93 32.37 -18.27 -54.85
C SER A 93 31.69 -17.29 -55.85
N ALA A 94 32.01 -15.99 -55.75
CA ALA A 94 31.94 -14.93 -56.81
C ALA A 94 30.54 -14.61 -57.43
N VAL A 95 30.25 -13.48 -58.10
CA VAL A 95 31.03 -12.50 -58.90
C VAL A 95 30.53 -11.05 -58.68
N ASP A 96 31.37 -10.06 -59.01
CA ASP A 96 31.26 -8.57 -58.89
C ASP A 96 31.65 -7.95 -60.28
N PRO A 97 31.58 -6.63 -60.64
CA PRO A 97 31.02 -5.39 -60.03
C PRO A 97 30.07 -4.60 -60.98
N THR A 98 29.86 -3.28 -60.75
CA THR A 98 29.57 -2.13 -61.69
C THR A 98 28.33 -1.32 -61.26
N GLU A 99 28.27 0.02 -61.16
CA GLU A 99 29.23 1.16 -61.10
C GLU A 99 28.45 2.44 -60.65
N ALA A 100 29.13 3.59 -60.51
CA ALA A 100 28.62 4.98 -60.60
C ALA A 100 28.17 5.73 -59.31
N GLN A 101 29.15 6.43 -58.72
CA GLN A 101 29.01 7.79 -58.15
C GLN A 101 29.18 8.84 -59.28
N PRO A 102 28.97 10.17 -59.10
CA PRO A 102 29.08 11.00 -57.88
C PRO A 102 27.75 11.74 -57.55
N ALA A 103 27.57 13.02 -57.17
CA ALA A 103 28.41 14.24 -57.19
C ALA A 103 27.97 15.37 -56.20
N VAL A 104 28.54 16.56 -56.42
CA VAL A 104 28.46 17.82 -55.66
C VAL A 104 27.23 18.69 -56.08
N ALA A 105 26.88 19.82 -55.46
CA ALA A 105 27.61 20.73 -54.57
C ALA A 105 26.73 21.50 -53.55
N ALA A 106 27.41 22.17 -52.61
CA ALA A 106 26.82 22.98 -51.55
C ALA A 106 26.29 24.36 -52.00
N SER A 107 25.48 24.98 -51.15
CA SER A 107 25.53 26.43 -50.92
C SER A 107 25.19 26.74 -49.45
N SER A 108 25.86 27.74 -48.89
CA SER A 108 25.71 28.18 -47.50
C SER A 108 25.14 29.59 -47.43
N THR A 109 24.19 29.83 -46.52
CA THR A 109 23.83 31.19 -46.09
C THR A 109 23.79 31.28 -44.58
N GLU A 110 24.64 32.15 -44.07
CA GLU A 110 24.79 32.50 -42.66
C GLU A 110 23.93 33.72 -42.34
N THR A 111 23.01 33.60 -41.37
CA THR A 111 22.27 34.76 -40.83
C THR A 111 22.18 34.62 -39.31
N ALA A 112 23.01 35.37 -38.59
CA ALA A 112 22.94 35.44 -37.13
C ALA A 112 21.70 36.20 -36.67
N VAL A 113 21.04 35.71 -35.62
CA VAL A 113 20.07 36.47 -34.82
C VAL A 113 20.56 36.45 -33.36
N ALA A 114 20.63 37.63 -32.75
CA ALA A 114 21.27 37.82 -31.45
C ALA A 114 20.44 37.27 -30.27
N PRO A 115 21.08 36.84 -29.16
CA PRO A 115 20.37 36.47 -27.95
C PRO A 115 19.73 37.69 -27.28
N ALA A 116 18.45 37.59 -26.94
CA ALA A 116 17.76 38.63 -26.16
C ALA A 116 18.21 38.58 -24.68
N GLN A 117 18.66 39.72 -24.15
CA GLN A 117 18.94 39.84 -22.71
C GLN A 117 17.63 39.89 -21.90
N PRO A 118 17.60 39.38 -20.66
CA PRO A 118 16.50 39.63 -19.74
C PRO A 118 16.46 41.12 -19.35
N ALA A 119 15.27 41.68 -19.23
CA ALA A 119 15.09 43.06 -18.77
C ALA A 119 15.25 43.16 -17.24
N GLU A 120 16.05 44.10 -16.78
CA GLU A 120 16.18 44.42 -15.36
C GLU A 120 14.91 45.10 -14.83
N VAL A 121 14.36 44.62 -13.72
CA VAL A 121 13.34 45.33 -12.95
C VAL A 121 13.87 45.56 -11.54
N SER A 122 14.47 46.73 -11.33
CA SER A 122 14.92 47.18 -10.02
C SER A 122 13.74 47.39 -9.08
N VAL A 123 13.73 46.69 -7.95
CA VAL A 123 12.81 46.97 -6.83
C VAL A 123 13.65 47.22 -5.58
N THR A 124 13.48 48.41 -4.99
CA THR A 124 14.37 48.94 -3.96
C THR A 124 14.27 48.18 -2.64
N ALA A 125 15.40 47.81 -2.06
CA ALA A 125 15.46 47.24 -0.72
C ALA A 125 15.00 48.23 0.36
N SER A 126 14.38 47.73 1.42
CA SER A 126 14.15 48.46 2.67
C SER A 126 14.30 47.52 3.85
N GLU A 127 15.22 47.82 4.76
CA GLU A 127 15.31 47.16 6.07
C GLU A 127 14.07 47.50 6.93
N PRO A 128 13.82 46.74 8.00
CA PRO A 128 14.20 47.34 9.29
C PRO A 128 15.10 46.43 10.15
N GLN A 129 15.81 47.07 11.08
CA GLN A 129 16.94 46.51 11.81
C GLN A 129 16.55 45.62 13.01
N SER A 130 17.49 44.77 13.39
CA SER A 130 17.52 44.07 14.68
C SER A 130 17.43 45.03 15.88
N THR A 131 16.64 44.68 16.88
CA THR A 131 16.77 45.21 18.25
C THR A 131 16.85 44.04 19.25
N GLN A 132 18.08 43.69 19.64
CA GLN A 132 18.35 42.82 20.79
C GLN A 132 18.87 43.64 21.97
N ALA A 133 18.19 43.55 23.12
CA ALA A 133 18.70 43.96 24.43
C ALA A 133 17.95 43.15 25.53
N PRO A 134 18.53 42.97 26.73
CA PRO A 134 18.45 41.67 27.39
C PRO A 134 17.45 41.57 28.55
N VAL A 135 17.12 40.33 28.92
CA VAL A 135 16.53 40.01 30.23
C VAL A 135 17.54 39.21 31.08
N THR A 136 17.81 39.72 32.27
CA THR A 136 18.88 39.27 33.18
C THR A 136 18.54 37.94 33.86
N ALA A 137 19.51 37.05 33.97
CA ALA A 137 19.42 35.88 34.84
C ALA A 137 19.61 36.28 36.31
N THR A 138 18.62 35.97 37.15
CA THR A 138 18.71 36.09 38.62
C THR A 138 18.31 34.76 39.25
N SER A 139 19.06 34.32 40.24
CA SER A 139 18.92 33.03 40.92
C SER A 139 18.46 33.19 42.38
N ILE A 140 18.28 32.07 43.10
CA ILE A 140 17.96 31.92 44.54
C ILE A 140 16.58 32.54 44.96
N SER A 141 15.81 32.00 45.92
CA SER A 141 16.08 30.99 46.95
C SER A 141 14.94 30.00 47.17
N THR A 142 15.28 28.86 47.80
CA THR A 142 14.34 27.95 48.45
C THR A 142 13.76 28.53 49.74
N SER A 143 12.51 28.18 50.07
CA SER A 143 11.98 28.28 51.43
C SER A 143 10.87 27.25 51.64
N SER A 144 10.98 26.43 52.69
CA SER A 144 10.01 25.39 53.06
C SER A 144 9.23 25.79 54.31
N VAL A 145 7.91 25.56 54.30
CA VAL A 145 7.04 25.58 55.48
C VAL A 145 6.04 24.43 55.36
N SER A 146 5.68 23.80 56.49
CA SER A 146 4.86 22.58 56.55
C SER A 146 3.45 22.85 57.09
N THR A 147 2.55 21.87 56.92
CA THR A 147 1.20 21.75 57.55
C THR A 147 0.17 22.82 57.14
N SER A 148 -1.12 22.52 57.00
CA SER A 148 -1.93 21.55 57.76
C SER A 148 -2.98 20.81 56.93
N ASN A 149 -3.50 19.70 57.45
CA ASN A 149 -4.65 18.97 56.90
C ASN A 149 -5.94 19.81 56.95
N HIS A 150 -6.72 19.78 55.87
CA HIS A 150 -8.18 19.72 55.95
C HIS A 150 -8.75 18.93 54.77
N GLN A 151 -9.47 17.85 55.06
CA GLN A 151 -10.29 17.16 54.06
C GLN A 151 -11.57 17.97 53.83
N ILE A 152 -11.81 18.39 52.58
CA ILE A 152 -13.15 18.72 52.09
C ILE A 152 -13.30 18.06 50.72
N SER A 153 -14.21 17.10 50.61
CA SER A 153 -14.53 16.47 49.33
C SER A 153 -15.31 17.42 48.44
N ALA A 154 -14.73 17.81 47.31
CA ALA A 154 -15.43 18.50 46.24
C ALA A 154 -15.22 17.72 44.93
N MET A 155 -16.31 17.32 44.27
CA MET A 155 -16.23 16.74 42.94
C MET A 155 -15.98 17.86 41.92
N SER A 156 -14.76 17.96 41.42
CA SER A 156 -14.46 18.78 40.24
C SER A 156 -14.71 17.96 38.99
N ASN A 157 -15.87 18.19 38.34
CA ASN A 157 -16.16 17.69 37.00
C ASN A 157 -15.26 18.43 36.00
N THR A 158 -14.03 17.96 35.84
CA THR A 158 -13.06 18.52 34.90
C THR A 158 -12.95 17.60 33.70
N THR A 159 -13.48 18.03 32.56
CA THR A 159 -13.31 17.36 31.27
C THR A 159 -11.86 17.51 30.82
N ALA A 160 -10.99 16.67 31.38
CA ALA A 160 -9.63 16.54 30.92
C ALA A 160 -9.64 15.91 29.52
N ASN A 161 -9.23 16.68 28.52
CA ASN A 161 -8.76 16.11 27.25
C ASN A 161 -7.52 15.28 27.58
N ALA A 162 -7.74 13.99 27.85
CA ALA A 162 -6.69 13.06 28.20
C ALA A 162 -5.79 12.88 26.97
N ILE A 163 -4.62 13.52 27.01
CA ILE A 163 -3.54 13.22 26.07
C ILE A 163 -3.07 11.80 26.41
N THR A 164 -3.67 10.81 25.75
CA THR A 164 -3.26 9.41 25.84
C THR A 164 -1.78 9.34 25.47
N PRO A 165 -0.88 8.88 26.36
CA PRO A 165 0.51 8.67 25.99
C PRO A 165 0.55 7.66 24.84
N SER A 166 1.30 7.97 23.79
CA SER A 166 1.55 7.03 22.68
C SER A 166 2.03 5.72 23.27
N GLN A 167 1.31 4.62 23.03
CA GLN A 167 1.72 3.33 23.60
C GLN A 167 3.13 3.00 23.11
N PRO A 168 4.04 2.53 24.00
CA PRO A 168 5.30 1.98 23.54
C PRO A 168 4.99 0.81 22.62
N VAL A 169 5.59 0.79 21.43
CA VAL A 169 5.27 -0.17 20.37
C VAL A 169 5.43 -1.59 20.88
N GLN A 170 4.30 -2.27 21.17
CA GLN A 170 4.29 -3.71 21.37
C GLN A 170 4.51 -4.35 20.00
N ALA A 171 5.78 -4.57 19.67
CA ALA A 171 6.24 -5.05 18.37
C ALA A 171 5.96 -6.55 18.15
N SER A 172 4.70 -6.96 18.31
CA SER A 172 4.18 -8.31 18.06
C SER A 172 3.56 -8.48 16.67
N GLY A 173 3.42 -7.40 15.90
CA GLY A 173 2.93 -7.39 14.51
C GLY A 173 3.90 -6.65 13.58
N GLY A 174 5.19 -6.99 13.64
CA GLY A 174 6.24 -6.33 12.88
C GLY A 174 5.96 -6.31 11.37
N ASP A 175 6.22 -5.16 10.76
CA ASP A 175 6.26 -4.93 9.31
C ASP A 175 4.92 -5.07 8.54
N ILE A 176 3.77 -5.31 9.16
CA ILE A 176 2.45 -5.25 8.47
C ILE A 176 1.78 -3.87 8.56
N ILE A 177 1.16 -3.43 7.47
CA ILE A 177 0.38 -2.18 7.40
C ILE A 177 -1.01 -2.40 6.78
N TYR A 178 -1.95 -1.52 7.12
CA TYR A 178 -3.25 -1.39 6.48
C TYR A 178 -3.62 0.10 6.37
N VAL A 179 -3.65 0.64 5.16
CA VAL A 179 -3.70 2.09 4.90
C VAL A 179 -4.85 2.43 3.96
N ILE A 180 -5.47 3.60 4.16
CA ILE A 180 -6.43 4.19 3.24
C ILE A 180 -5.84 5.47 2.63
N GLY A 181 -6.13 5.70 1.35
CA GLY A 181 -5.67 6.86 0.60
C GLY A 181 -6.29 6.89 -0.79
N THR A 182 -5.60 7.51 -1.74
CA THR A 182 -5.84 7.36 -3.19
C THR A 182 -4.61 6.78 -3.87
N LEU A 183 -4.78 6.13 -5.02
CA LEU A 183 -3.65 5.70 -5.84
C LEU A 183 -3.01 6.88 -6.58
N GLY A 184 -1.86 6.57 -7.18
CA GLY A 184 -1.14 7.41 -8.12
C GLY A 184 0.05 6.65 -8.68
N TYR A 185 0.79 7.30 -9.56
CA TYR A 185 2.01 6.74 -10.13
C TYR A 185 3.07 7.82 -10.34
N ASP A 186 4.32 7.42 -10.27
CA ASP A 186 5.49 8.25 -10.46
C ASP A 186 6.52 7.50 -11.33
N PHE A 187 7.27 8.24 -12.15
CA PHE A 187 8.23 7.65 -13.11
C PHE A 187 9.61 7.37 -12.52
N GLY A 188 9.94 8.00 -11.38
CA GLY A 188 11.26 8.04 -10.74
C GLY A 188 12.37 8.76 -11.53
N THR A 189 12.29 8.73 -12.87
CA THR A 189 13.34 9.21 -13.79
C THR A 189 12.75 9.75 -15.10
N GLU A 190 13.47 10.67 -15.74
CA GLU A 190 13.16 11.21 -17.06
C GLU A 190 13.10 10.13 -18.13
N ALA A 191 14.07 9.21 -18.13
CA ALA A 191 14.16 8.12 -19.09
C ALA A 191 12.90 7.23 -19.09
N ARG A 192 12.30 7.00 -17.91
CA ARG A 192 11.07 6.20 -17.82
C ARG A 192 9.83 6.97 -18.27
N ARG A 193 9.68 8.24 -17.85
CA ARG A 193 8.63 9.14 -18.37
C ARG A 193 8.67 9.18 -19.89
N ASP A 194 9.87 9.31 -20.47
CA ASP A 194 10.03 9.42 -21.92
C ASP A 194 9.83 8.09 -22.65
N SER A 195 9.93 6.94 -21.95
CA SER A 195 9.51 5.64 -22.48
C SER A 195 7.99 5.56 -22.60
N PHE A 196 7.24 5.91 -21.54
CA PHE A 196 5.77 5.99 -21.62
C PHE A 196 5.31 6.99 -22.69
N LYS A 197 5.95 8.16 -22.79
CA LYS A 197 5.66 9.16 -23.83
C LYS A 197 5.89 8.67 -25.27
N GLN A 198 6.71 7.64 -25.47
CA GLN A 198 6.95 7.02 -26.79
C GLN A 198 6.04 5.82 -27.08
N LEU A 199 5.58 5.11 -26.05
CA LEU A 199 4.80 3.87 -26.18
C LEU A 199 3.28 4.07 -26.05
N MET A 200 2.83 5.11 -25.34
CA MET A 200 1.42 5.45 -25.25
C MET A 200 0.89 5.97 -26.60
N PRO A 201 -0.30 5.53 -27.05
CA PRO A 201 -0.87 5.96 -28.33
C PRO A 201 -1.24 7.46 -28.30
N PRO A 202 -1.20 8.17 -29.43
CA PRO A 202 -1.71 9.54 -29.52
C PRO A 202 -3.22 9.54 -29.22
N TYR A 203 -3.66 10.57 -28.50
CA TYR A 203 -5.07 10.74 -28.13
C TYR A 203 -5.80 11.59 -29.19
N GLU A 204 -7.09 11.36 -29.42
CA GLU A 204 -7.86 12.11 -30.42
C GLU A 204 -8.90 13.02 -29.76
N ILE A 205 -8.83 14.32 -30.06
CA ILE A 205 -9.76 15.34 -29.56
C ILE A 205 -10.42 16.01 -30.76
N GLU A 206 -11.73 15.80 -30.93
CA GLU A 206 -12.54 16.40 -32.02
C GLU A 206 -11.95 16.19 -33.43
N GLY A 207 -11.38 15.00 -33.70
CA GLY A 207 -10.72 14.67 -34.98
C GLY A 207 -9.28 15.16 -35.10
N THR A 208 -8.72 15.78 -34.06
CA THR A 208 -7.32 16.22 -33.99
C THR A 208 -6.52 15.27 -33.13
N GLN A 209 -5.49 14.62 -33.70
CA GLN A 209 -4.54 13.83 -32.93
C GLN A 209 -3.58 14.73 -32.14
N VAL A 210 -3.51 14.49 -30.83
CA VAL A 210 -2.55 15.13 -29.92
C VAL A 210 -1.57 14.09 -29.38
N PRO A 211 -0.30 14.46 -29.09
CA PRO A 211 0.66 13.54 -28.47
C PRO A 211 0.16 13.03 -27.12
N ALA A 212 0.45 11.77 -26.81
CA ALA A 212 0.11 11.16 -25.52
C ALA A 212 0.65 11.97 -24.34
N ASN A 213 -0.19 12.16 -23.32
CA ASN A 213 0.21 12.78 -22.06
C ASN A 213 0.34 11.72 -20.97
N PRO A 214 1.55 11.25 -20.62
CA PRO A 214 1.73 10.25 -19.56
C PRO A 214 1.38 10.79 -18.16
N TYR A 215 1.20 12.11 -17.98
CA TYR A 215 0.69 12.70 -16.74
C TYR A 215 -0.85 12.77 -16.68
N ASP A 216 -1.56 12.40 -17.76
CA ASP A 216 -3.01 12.21 -17.72
C ASP A 216 -3.32 10.79 -17.28
N ALA A 217 -3.85 10.65 -16.06
CA ALA A 217 -4.14 9.36 -15.46
C ALA A 217 -5.20 8.56 -16.25
N ARG A 218 -6.07 9.22 -17.03
CA ARG A 218 -7.04 8.53 -17.92
C ARG A 218 -6.31 7.81 -19.05
N GLN A 219 -5.46 8.54 -19.77
CA GLN A 219 -4.62 7.97 -20.84
C GLN A 219 -3.69 6.88 -20.31
N MET A 220 -3.20 7.00 -19.08
CA MET A 220 -2.39 5.96 -18.42
C MET A 220 -3.22 4.70 -18.09
N VAL A 221 -4.43 4.86 -17.57
CA VAL A 221 -5.36 3.74 -17.29
C VAL A 221 -5.69 2.97 -18.57
N ASP A 222 -6.07 3.68 -19.64
CA ASP A 222 -6.40 3.10 -20.96
C ASP A 222 -5.20 2.32 -21.53
N TYR A 223 -4.00 2.90 -21.42
CA TYR A 223 -2.76 2.27 -21.87
C TYR A 223 -2.42 1.00 -21.07
N LEU A 224 -2.59 1.03 -19.74
CA LEU A 224 -2.30 -0.09 -18.85
C LEU A 224 -3.35 -1.20 -18.92
N GLU A 225 -4.60 -0.92 -19.33
CA GLU A 225 -5.60 -1.97 -19.59
C GLU A 225 -5.10 -2.91 -20.70
N ALA A 226 -4.63 -2.34 -21.81
CA ALA A 226 -4.07 -3.08 -22.93
C ALA A 226 -2.65 -3.61 -22.68
N ASN A 227 -1.86 -2.95 -21.82
CA ASN A 227 -0.41 -3.20 -21.65
C ASN A 227 -0.02 -3.44 -20.18
N LEU A 228 -0.79 -4.24 -19.43
CA LEU A 228 -0.63 -4.45 -17.99
C LEU A 228 0.80 -4.82 -17.52
N SER A 229 1.64 -5.39 -18.39
CA SER A 229 3.06 -5.63 -18.09
C SER A 229 3.83 -4.34 -17.71
N GLU A 230 3.47 -3.20 -18.30
CA GLU A 230 4.09 -1.90 -18.01
C GLU A 230 3.66 -1.30 -16.68
N ALA A 231 2.62 -1.84 -16.01
CA ALA A 231 2.28 -1.42 -14.66
C ALA A 231 3.45 -1.61 -13.68
N LYS A 232 4.31 -2.61 -13.90
CA LYS A 232 5.54 -2.83 -13.11
C LYS A 232 6.64 -1.79 -13.39
N SER A 233 6.58 -1.06 -14.50
CA SER A 233 7.56 -0.01 -14.82
C SER A 233 7.35 1.23 -13.92
N LEU A 234 6.10 1.52 -13.55
CA LEU A 234 5.73 2.66 -12.70
C LEU A 234 6.07 2.43 -11.21
N ILE A 235 6.42 3.52 -10.51
CA ILE A 235 6.37 3.54 -9.05
C ILE A 235 4.92 3.88 -8.68
N TRP A 236 4.12 2.88 -8.29
CA TRP A 236 2.79 3.14 -7.76
C TRP A 236 2.91 3.85 -6.41
N THR A 237 2.09 4.87 -6.18
CA THR A 237 2.05 5.59 -4.90
C THR A 237 0.71 5.39 -4.21
N LEU A 238 0.75 5.31 -2.88
CA LEU A 238 -0.43 5.49 -2.04
C LEU A 238 -0.33 6.88 -1.41
N ASN A 239 -1.31 7.71 -1.73
CA ASN A 239 -1.34 9.13 -1.39
C ASN A 239 -2.34 9.35 -0.25
N MET A 240 -1.98 10.18 0.73
CA MET A 240 -2.92 10.74 1.69
C MET A 240 -3.13 12.19 1.33
N GLU A 241 -4.36 12.53 0.90
CA GLU A 241 -4.62 13.74 0.13
C GLU A 241 -3.65 13.82 -1.08
N LEU A 242 -3.04 14.98 -1.32
CA LEU A 242 -2.07 15.20 -2.40
C LEU A 242 -0.62 14.81 -2.00
N THR A 243 -0.42 14.04 -0.94
CA THR A 243 0.92 13.68 -0.43
C THR A 243 1.18 12.17 -0.55
N PRO A 244 2.14 11.72 -1.38
CA PRO A 244 2.61 10.34 -1.37
C PRO A 244 3.16 9.95 0.01
N ILE A 245 2.59 8.91 0.62
CA ILE A 245 3.04 8.40 1.94
C ILE A 245 3.74 7.04 1.83
N TYR A 246 3.41 6.26 0.81
CA TYR A 246 4.06 4.99 0.48
C TYR A 246 4.25 4.85 -1.03
N ALA A 247 5.31 4.13 -1.42
CA ALA A 247 5.35 3.48 -2.72
C ALA A 247 4.88 2.03 -2.58
N LEU A 248 4.12 1.54 -3.56
CA LEU A 248 3.59 0.18 -3.61
C LEU A 248 4.38 -0.63 -4.65
N GLU A 249 5.05 -1.70 -4.23
CA GLU A 249 5.80 -2.60 -5.11
C GLU A 249 5.29 -4.05 -4.93
N PRO A 250 4.30 -4.47 -5.74
CA PRO A 250 3.83 -5.86 -5.77
C PRO A 250 4.91 -6.85 -6.20
N SER A 251 5.11 -7.89 -5.38
CA SER A 251 6.02 -9.01 -5.62
C SER A 251 5.40 -10.37 -5.27
N GLY A 252 6.14 -11.45 -5.56
CA GLY A 252 5.62 -12.82 -5.45
C GLY A 252 4.72 -13.23 -6.63
N SER A 253 4.06 -14.39 -6.50
CA SER A 253 3.27 -15.01 -7.57
C SER A 253 2.03 -14.21 -7.98
N PHE A 254 1.45 -13.43 -7.05
CA PHE A 254 0.23 -12.65 -7.27
C PHE A 254 0.49 -11.20 -7.71
N ALA A 255 1.75 -10.82 -7.96
CA ALA A 255 2.13 -9.46 -8.30
C ALA A 255 1.32 -8.92 -9.50
N ARG A 256 1.13 -9.73 -10.55
CA ARG A 256 0.33 -9.37 -11.73
C ARG A 256 -1.13 -9.06 -11.37
N ASP A 257 -1.71 -9.81 -10.45
CA ASP A 257 -3.12 -9.66 -10.06
C ASP A 257 -3.32 -8.44 -9.14
N VAL A 258 -2.27 -8.07 -8.39
CA VAL A 258 -2.23 -6.80 -7.64
C VAL A 258 -2.04 -5.61 -8.59
N TYR A 259 -1.19 -5.70 -9.62
CA TYR A 259 -1.09 -4.64 -10.65
C TYR A 259 -2.40 -4.49 -11.43
N ALA A 260 -3.13 -5.59 -11.69
CA ALA A 260 -4.47 -5.53 -12.28
C ALA A 260 -5.44 -4.76 -11.37
N ALA A 261 -5.49 -5.10 -10.08
CA ALA A 261 -6.30 -4.37 -9.11
C ALA A 261 -5.89 -2.89 -9.00
N PHE A 262 -4.61 -2.55 -9.11
CA PHE A 262 -4.17 -1.14 -9.13
C PHE A 262 -4.64 -0.39 -10.37
N GLN A 263 -4.65 -1.02 -11.56
CA GLN A 263 -5.17 -0.42 -12.78
C GLN A 263 -6.70 -0.27 -12.72
N GLU A 264 -7.43 -1.26 -12.20
CA GLU A 264 -8.88 -1.21 -11.98
C GLU A 264 -9.27 -0.10 -11.00
N LEU A 265 -8.56 0.00 -9.87
CA LEU A 265 -8.82 1.02 -8.86
C LEU A 265 -8.50 2.43 -9.37
N LEU A 266 -7.37 2.63 -10.06
CA LEU A 266 -7.05 3.91 -10.69
C LEU A 266 -8.06 4.28 -11.78
N SER A 267 -8.60 3.29 -12.52
CA SER A 267 -9.68 3.49 -13.49
C SER A 267 -10.95 4.05 -12.85
N GLY A 268 -11.30 3.60 -11.64
CA GLY A 268 -12.40 4.18 -10.86
C GLY A 268 -12.08 5.56 -10.27
N GLU A 269 -10.84 5.82 -9.86
CA GLU A 269 -10.43 7.13 -9.31
C GLU A 269 -10.44 8.26 -10.37
N VAL A 270 -10.26 7.93 -11.65
CA VAL A 270 -10.26 8.94 -12.75
C VAL A 270 -11.64 9.22 -13.37
N GLN A 271 -12.70 8.55 -12.89
CA GLN A 271 -14.09 8.81 -13.31
C GLN A 271 -14.56 10.22 -12.89
N ALA A 272 -15.74 10.63 -13.36
CA ALA A 272 -16.42 11.81 -12.82
C ALA A 272 -17.05 11.50 -11.45
N GLU A 273 -17.06 12.47 -10.53
CA GLU A 273 -17.52 12.30 -9.14
C GLU A 273 -18.99 11.86 -9.00
N ASP A 274 -19.81 12.06 -10.04
CA ASP A 274 -21.21 11.66 -10.13
C ASP A 274 -21.41 10.24 -10.72
N SER A 275 -20.35 9.59 -11.19
CA SER A 275 -20.38 8.22 -11.72
C SER A 275 -20.62 7.17 -10.62
N GLU A 276 -21.35 6.11 -10.95
CA GLU A 276 -21.51 4.93 -10.10
C GLU A 276 -20.19 4.14 -9.97
N GLU A 277 -19.32 4.23 -10.98
CA GLU A 277 -18.00 3.59 -11.01
C GLU A 277 -16.91 4.40 -10.29
N TYR A 278 -17.21 5.63 -9.85
CA TYR A 278 -16.25 6.50 -9.17
C TYR A 278 -15.77 5.91 -7.84
N ILE A 279 -14.45 5.78 -7.70
CA ILE A 279 -13.77 5.33 -6.48
C ILE A 279 -13.19 6.58 -5.80
N GLU A 280 -13.69 6.92 -4.60
CA GLU A 280 -13.18 8.09 -3.88
C GLU A 280 -11.87 7.77 -3.13
N ARG A 281 -11.74 6.55 -2.60
CA ARG A 281 -10.59 6.08 -1.80
C ARG A 281 -10.31 4.60 -2.07
N VAL A 282 -9.08 4.19 -1.80
CA VAL A 282 -8.65 2.78 -1.77
C VAL A 282 -8.17 2.39 -0.38
N SER A 283 -8.35 1.11 -0.01
CA SER A 283 -7.71 0.51 1.16
C SER A 283 -6.69 -0.54 0.74
N ILE A 284 -5.43 -0.41 1.18
CA ILE A 284 -4.31 -1.27 0.78
C ILE A 284 -3.66 -1.95 2.02
N PRO A 285 -3.76 -3.28 2.16
CA PRO A 285 -2.89 -4.07 3.04
C PRO A 285 -1.51 -4.28 2.40
N GLY A 286 -0.44 -4.29 3.19
CA GLY A 286 0.90 -4.60 2.69
C GLY A 286 1.96 -4.78 3.77
N ARG A 287 3.17 -5.15 3.34
CA ARG A 287 4.35 -5.29 4.22
C ARG A 287 5.36 -4.19 4.00
N LEU A 288 5.81 -3.53 5.06
CA LEU A 288 6.95 -2.60 4.99
C LEU A 288 8.22 -3.38 4.68
N THR A 289 8.83 -3.10 3.53
CA THR A 289 10.01 -3.84 3.05
C THR A 289 11.33 -3.37 3.67
N GLY A 290 11.29 -2.35 4.53
CA GLY A 290 12.47 -1.63 5.02
C GLY A 290 13.20 -0.78 3.97
N ARG A 291 12.83 -0.90 2.68
CA ARG A 291 13.37 -0.09 1.58
C ARG A 291 12.62 1.23 1.45
N THR A 292 13.27 2.19 0.80
CA THR A 292 12.67 3.46 0.36
C THR A 292 12.93 3.67 -1.12
N VAL A 293 12.05 4.38 -1.81
CA VAL A 293 12.26 4.83 -3.20
C VAL A 293 12.21 6.36 -3.27
N LYS A 294 12.98 6.93 -4.21
CA LYS A 294 12.96 8.35 -4.53
C LYS A 294 12.00 8.57 -5.71
N LEU A 295 11.00 9.41 -5.52
CA LEU A 295 10.04 9.85 -6.53
C LEU A 295 10.67 10.90 -7.47
N PHE A 296 10.05 11.15 -8.62
CA PHE A 296 10.47 12.16 -9.60
C PHE A 296 10.54 13.57 -8.99
N SER A 297 9.66 13.88 -8.02
CA SER A 297 9.70 15.12 -7.23
C SER A 297 10.95 15.28 -6.35
N GLY A 298 11.72 14.21 -6.17
CA GLY A 298 12.83 14.15 -5.23
C GLY A 298 12.46 13.71 -3.81
N GLN A 299 11.16 13.61 -3.50
CA GLN A 299 10.67 13.05 -2.23
C GLN A 299 11.11 11.58 -2.09
N VAL A 300 11.44 11.15 -0.87
CA VAL A 300 11.76 9.75 -0.56
C VAL A 300 10.64 9.17 0.31
N VAL A 301 10.07 8.03 -0.12
CA VAL A 301 8.97 7.35 0.58
C VAL A 301 9.31 5.88 0.88
N PRO A 302 8.81 5.31 2.00
CA PRO A 302 8.95 3.89 2.30
C PRO A 302 8.20 3.00 1.29
N VAL A 303 8.77 1.83 0.99
CA VAL A 303 8.21 0.86 0.04
C VAL A 303 7.44 -0.23 0.77
N VAL A 304 6.18 -0.42 0.36
CA VAL A 304 5.23 -1.43 0.81
C VAL A 304 5.10 -2.52 -0.25
N GLU A 305 5.06 -3.77 0.19
CA GLU A 305 4.75 -4.96 -0.63
C GLU A 305 3.31 -5.44 -0.34
N PRO A 306 2.33 -5.20 -1.23
CA PRO A 306 1.05 -5.90 -1.22
C PRO A 306 1.22 -7.29 -1.84
N VAL A 307 1.02 -8.35 -1.05
CA VAL A 307 1.33 -9.74 -1.44
C VAL A 307 0.21 -10.47 -2.20
N SER A 308 -1.01 -9.92 -2.23
CA SER A 308 -2.18 -10.50 -2.89
C SER A 308 -3.28 -9.45 -3.06
N PRO A 309 -4.20 -9.60 -4.04
CA PRO A 309 -5.33 -8.67 -4.21
C PRO A 309 -6.39 -8.74 -3.08
N ARG A 310 -6.29 -9.69 -2.14
CA ARG A 310 -7.25 -9.80 -1.03
C ARG A 310 -7.06 -8.64 -0.04
N GLY A 311 -8.15 -7.97 0.32
CA GLY A 311 -8.15 -6.81 1.22
C GLY A 311 -7.87 -5.48 0.52
N ILE A 312 -7.50 -5.51 -0.77
CA ILE A 312 -7.46 -4.34 -1.66
C ILE A 312 -8.90 -4.05 -2.10
N TYR A 313 -9.39 -2.84 -1.79
CA TYR A 313 -10.78 -2.43 -2.09
C TYR A 313 -10.86 -0.96 -2.49
N GLY A 314 -11.77 -0.64 -3.41
CA GLY A 314 -12.15 0.72 -3.79
C GLY A 314 -13.50 1.12 -3.17
N TRP A 315 -13.61 2.39 -2.75
CA TRP A 315 -14.78 2.94 -2.06
C TRP A 315 -15.66 3.72 -3.04
N LYS A 316 -16.66 3.04 -3.62
CA LYS A 316 -17.67 3.65 -4.51
C LYS A 316 -18.80 4.29 -3.70
N VAL A 317 -18.59 5.52 -3.23
CA VAL A 317 -19.53 6.22 -2.31
C VAL A 317 -20.94 6.33 -2.90
N ASN A 318 -21.06 6.62 -4.20
CA ASN A 318 -22.36 6.76 -4.86
C ASN A 318 -23.22 5.49 -4.79
N THR A 319 -22.65 4.32 -5.11
CA THR A 319 -23.39 3.05 -5.06
C THR A 319 -23.72 2.64 -3.62
N LEU A 320 -22.79 2.84 -2.68
CA LEU A 320 -23.04 2.56 -1.26
C LEU A 320 -24.21 3.36 -0.70
N VAL A 321 -24.29 4.66 -1.05
CA VAL A 321 -25.38 5.52 -0.59
C VAL A 321 -26.72 5.09 -1.22
N SER A 322 -26.74 4.73 -2.51
CA SER A 322 -27.93 4.15 -3.16
C SER A 322 -28.41 2.87 -2.46
N SER A 323 -27.53 1.90 -2.19
CA SER A 323 -27.89 0.66 -1.51
C SER A 323 -28.38 0.87 -0.07
N ALA A 324 -27.83 1.87 0.64
CA ALA A 324 -28.29 2.22 1.98
C ALA A 324 -29.69 2.87 1.98
N LEU A 325 -29.99 3.73 0.98
CA LEU A 325 -31.32 4.31 0.77
C LEU A 325 -32.35 3.22 0.47
N GLU A 326 -32.04 2.29 -0.44
CA GLU A 326 -32.92 1.16 -0.78
C GLU A 326 -33.27 0.30 0.43
N ALA A 327 -32.29 0.03 1.31
CA ALA A 327 -32.50 -0.73 2.53
C ALA A 327 -33.47 -0.05 3.52
N VAL A 328 -33.45 1.29 3.61
CA VAL A 328 -34.33 2.07 4.51
C VAL A 328 -35.73 2.27 3.91
N ARG A 329 -35.84 2.47 2.59
CA ARG A 329 -37.14 2.59 1.88
C ARG A 329 -38.04 1.37 2.09
N GLY A 330 -37.46 0.19 2.34
CA GLY A 330 -38.20 -1.02 2.73
C GLY A 330 -38.78 -1.02 4.16
N GLN A 331 -38.43 -0.02 4.98
CA GLN A 331 -38.84 0.09 6.39
C GLN A 331 -39.61 1.38 6.71
N GLN A 332 -39.29 2.51 6.06
CA GLN A 332 -39.91 3.82 6.30
C GLN A 332 -40.29 4.50 4.97
N ALA A 333 -41.56 4.92 4.86
CA ALA A 333 -42.16 5.40 3.61
C ALA A 333 -42.09 6.94 3.40
N GLU A 334 -41.63 7.70 4.39
CA GLU A 334 -41.48 9.17 4.34
C GLU A 334 -40.04 9.58 4.70
N ALA A 335 -39.05 8.89 4.14
CA ALA A 335 -37.66 9.31 4.23
C ALA A 335 -37.36 10.38 3.17
N ASP A 336 -36.75 11.51 3.56
CA ASP A 336 -36.13 12.44 2.61
C ASP A 336 -34.83 11.81 2.10
N ASP A 337 -34.89 11.23 0.90
CA ASP A 337 -33.76 10.56 0.25
C ASP A 337 -32.55 11.51 0.06
N GLU A 338 -32.79 12.81 -0.17
CA GLU A 338 -31.72 13.78 -0.43
C GLU A 338 -31.06 14.23 0.89
N GLN A 339 -31.85 14.45 1.94
CA GLN A 339 -31.31 14.64 3.29
C GLN A 339 -30.51 13.41 3.74
N MET A 340 -31.01 12.19 3.52
CA MET A 340 -30.30 10.97 3.90
C MET A 340 -29.04 10.74 3.05
N ARG A 341 -29.08 11.00 1.73
CA ARG A 341 -27.90 11.00 0.83
C ARG A 341 -26.80 11.91 1.37
N LYS A 342 -27.18 13.13 1.75
CA LYS A 342 -26.27 14.13 2.33
C LYS A 342 -25.71 13.71 3.68
N SER A 343 -26.54 13.23 4.61
CA SER A 343 -26.10 12.79 5.93
C SER A 343 -25.20 11.56 5.87
N LEU A 344 -25.48 10.61 4.97
CA LEU A 344 -24.64 9.42 4.79
C LEU A 344 -23.30 9.76 4.10
N SER A 345 -23.29 10.62 3.09
CA SER A 345 -22.05 11.13 2.48
C SER A 345 -21.19 11.89 3.51
N SER A 346 -21.81 12.73 4.35
CA SER A 346 -21.16 13.42 5.47
C SER A 346 -20.56 12.45 6.49
N PHE A 347 -21.29 11.39 6.85
CA PHE A 347 -20.79 10.32 7.73
C PHE A 347 -19.56 9.63 7.14
N LEU A 348 -19.59 9.20 5.88
CA LEU A 348 -18.49 8.50 5.23
C LEU A 348 -17.24 9.39 5.09
N ASN A 349 -17.43 10.65 4.69
CA ASN A 349 -16.37 11.66 4.65
C ASN A 349 -15.73 11.82 6.04
N ARG A 350 -16.54 12.00 7.09
CA ARG A 350 -16.02 12.18 8.44
C ARG A 350 -15.35 10.91 8.97
N VAL A 351 -15.86 9.72 8.66
CA VAL A 351 -15.21 8.44 8.98
C VAL A 351 -13.83 8.34 8.32
N TYR A 352 -13.63 8.85 7.10
CA TYR A 352 -12.29 8.97 6.50
C TYR A 352 -11.42 10.01 7.24
N TYR A 353 -11.87 11.27 7.38
CA TYR A 353 -11.03 12.35 7.93
C TYR A 353 -10.71 12.21 9.43
N ASP A 354 -11.63 11.68 10.25
CA ASP A 354 -11.39 11.43 11.68
C ASP A 354 -10.46 10.22 11.92
N LEU A 355 -10.29 9.33 10.94
CA LEU A 355 -9.53 8.06 11.10
C LEU A 355 -8.25 7.95 10.28
N ARG A 356 -8.08 8.70 9.18
CA ARG A 356 -6.93 8.58 8.27
C ARG A 356 -5.60 8.65 9.03
N ASN A 357 -4.78 7.61 8.87
CA ASN A 357 -3.50 7.48 9.56
C ASN A 357 -2.52 6.62 8.74
N LEU A 358 -1.25 6.56 9.15
CA LEU A 358 -0.18 5.86 8.43
C LEU A 358 -0.30 4.33 8.43
N GLY A 359 -1.27 3.74 9.12
CA GLY A 359 -1.59 2.30 9.06
C GLY A 359 -0.55 1.37 9.66
N GLN A 360 0.40 1.87 10.46
CA GLN A 360 1.55 1.09 10.94
C GLN A 360 1.30 0.40 12.29
N THR A 361 0.83 1.13 13.31
CA THR A 361 0.54 0.50 14.61
C THR A 361 -0.71 -0.38 14.53
N SER A 362 -0.91 -1.27 15.50
CA SER A 362 -2.14 -2.08 15.53
C SER A 362 -3.39 -1.23 15.72
N GLN A 363 -3.29 -0.12 16.45
CA GLN A 363 -4.38 0.85 16.57
C GLN A 363 -4.65 1.55 15.22
N ASP A 364 -3.60 1.98 14.51
CA ASP A 364 -3.69 2.56 13.16
C ASP A 364 -4.38 1.61 12.16
N ARG A 365 -3.95 0.35 12.12
CA ARG A 365 -4.59 -0.70 11.28
C ARG A 365 -6.05 -0.92 11.67
N ALA A 366 -6.38 -0.90 12.96
CA ALA A 366 -7.75 -1.06 13.44
C ALA A 366 -8.64 0.14 13.10
N LEU A 367 -8.11 1.37 13.20
CA LEU A 367 -8.78 2.61 12.78
C LEU A 367 -9.06 2.60 11.27
N ASN A 368 -8.04 2.33 10.45
CA ASN A 368 -8.21 2.27 8.99
C ASN A 368 -9.14 1.13 8.57
N PHE A 369 -8.97 -0.10 9.07
CA PHE A 369 -9.88 -1.19 8.74
C PHE A 369 -11.30 -0.97 9.27
N ALA A 370 -11.47 -0.27 10.39
CA ALA A 370 -12.80 0.15 10.85
C ALA A 370 -13.47 1.14 9.90
N ALA A 371 -12.71 2.01 9.22
CA ALA A 371 -13.24 2.89 8.19
C ALA A 371 -13.71 2.08 6.97
N THR A 372 -12.89 1.14 6.46
CA THR A 372 -13.29 0.22 5.38
C THR A 372 -14.49 -0.63 5.77
N ASN A 373 -14.52 -1.17 6.99
CA ASN A 373 -15.63 -1.97 7.48
C ASN A 373 -16.90 -1.13 7.72
N ALA A 374 -16.77 0.12 8.16
CA ALA A 374 -17.90 1.03 8.31
C ALA A 374 -18.52 1.41 6.96
N PHE A 375 -17.69 1.55 5.92
CA PHE A 375 -18.11 1.65 4.53
C PHE A 375 -18.87 0.37 4.11
N GLN A 376 -18.21 -0.80 4.14
CA GLN A 376 -18.82 -2.07 3.70
C GLN A 376 -20.09 -2.47 4.50
N ALA A 377 -20.21 -2.03 5.76
CA ALA A 377 -21.35 -2.29 6.63
C ALA A 377 -22.33 -1.09 6.77
N ALA A 378 -22.33 -0.13 5.83
CA ALA A 378 -23.16 1.08 5.91
C ALA A 378 -24.66 0.80 6.14
N GLN A 379 -25.19 -0.29 5.58
CA GLN A 379 -26.57 -0.75 5.80
C GLN A 379 -26.92 -1.00 7.28
N THR A 380 -25.95 -1.33 8.14
CA THR A 380 -26.17 -1.50 9.59
C THR A 380 -26.22 -0.17 10.35
N PHE A 381 -25.80 0.94 9.76
CA PHE A 381 -25.88 2.28 10.34
C PHE A 381 -27.00 3.14 9.72
N SER A 382 -27.58 2.73 8.59
CA SER A 382 -28.62 3.50 7.89
C SER A 382 -29.87 3.73 8.74
N GLU A 383 -30.25 2.80 9.61
CA GLU A 383 -31.31 3.01 10.63
C GLU A 383 -31.08 4.26 11.50
N ALA A 384 -29.82 4.53 11.88
CA ALA A 384 -29.49 5.68 12.72
C ALA A 384 -29.51 6.99 11.91
N VAL A 385 -28.93 6.97 10.70
CA VAL A 385 -28.89 8.12 9.78
C VAL A 385 -30.31 8.50 9.33
N ALA A 386 -31.14 7.53 8.96
CA ALA A 386 -32.55 7.72 8.60
C ALA A 386 -33.40 8.24 9.77
N ALA A 387 -33.08 7.84 11.00
CA ALA A 387 -33.71 8.38 12.20
C ALA A 387 -33.11 9.73 12.64
N GLY A 388 -32.45 10.47 11.74
CA GLY A 388 -31.94 11.83 11.94
C GLY A 388 -30.68 11.94 12.80
N MET A 389 -29.94 10.84 13.01
CA MET A 389 -28.77 10.84 13.90
C MET A 389 -27.45 11.02 13.13
N GLU A 390 -26.60 11.92 13.62
CA GLU A 390 -25.26 12.18 13.10
C GLU A 390 -24.19 11.48 13.95
N LEU A 391 -22.97 11.33 13.41
CA LEU A 391 -21.84 10.78 14.15
C LEU A 391 -21.36 11.77 15.23
N ASP A 392 -21.31 11.32 16.49
CA ASP A 392 -20.76 12.07 17.63
C ASP A 392 -19.25 11.84 17.72
N SER A 393 -18.85 10.58 17.87
CA SER A 393 -17.46 10.20 18.13
C SER A 393 -17.16 8.77 17.71
N ILE A 394 -15.90 8.52 17.33
CA ILE A 394 -15.35 7.18 17.11
C ILE A 394 -14.36 6.89 18.25
N VAL A 395 -14.52 5.75 18.91
CA VAL A 395 -13.65 5.33 20.03
C VAL A 395 -13.08 3.96 19.73
N VAL A 396 -11.75 3.85 19.73
CA VAL A 396 -11.02 2.60 19.48
C VAL A 396 -10.18 2.25 20.70
N GLN A 397 -10.34 1.02 21.19
CA GLN A 397 -9.67 0.51 22.38
C GLN A 397 -9.29 -0.96 22.17
N ARG A 398 -8.23 -1.47 22.82
CA ARG A 398 -7.89 -2.90 22.77
C ARG A 398 -9.04 -3.72 23.35
N SER A 399 -9.45 -4.77 22.65
CA SER A 399 -10.57 -5.63 23.07
C SER A 399 -10.14 -6.58 24.19
N PRO A 400 -10.97 -6.81 25.22
CA PRO A 400 -10.78 -7.93 26.14
C PRO A 400 -11.26 -9.27 25.55
N PHE A 401 -11.89 -9.28 24.37
CA PHE A 401 -12.47 -10.46 23.72
C PHE A 401 -11.59 -10.95 22.55
N CYS A 402 -10.41 -11.46 22.89
CA CYS A 402 -9.45 -12.00 21.95
C CYS A 402 -9.16 -13.49 22.19
N ARG A 403 -8.67 -14.18 21.15
CA ARG A 403 -7.96 -15.46 21.31
C ARG A 403 -6.56 -15.17 21.87
N MET A 404 -5.85 -16.21 22.31
CA MET A 404 -4.40 -16.08 22.50
C MET A 404 -3.77 -15.71 21.15
N ASP A 405 -2.75 -14.86 21.18
CA ASP A 405 -1.98 -14.38 20.02
C ASP A 405 -2.76 -13.53 18.98
N SER A 406 -4.06 -13.28 19.19
CA SER A 406 -4.84 -12.26 18.46
C SER A 406 -4.50 -10.83 18.91
N ASP A 407 -4.65 -9.86 18.00
CA ASP A 407 -4.46 -8.43 18.27
C ASP A 407 -5.76 -7.68 17.93
N CYS A 408 -6.77 -7.84 18.79
CA CYS A 408 -8.11 -7.31 18.54
C CYS A 408 -8.45 -6.03 19.29
N TRP A 409 -9.25 -5.20 18.61
CA TRP A 409 -9.64 -3.86 19.00
C TRP A 409 -11.17 -3.71 18.91
N ASP A 410 -11.78 -3.24 19.99
CA ASP A 410 -13.18 -2.83 20.01
C ASP A 410 -13.28 -1.42 19.43
N VAL A 411 -14.06 -1.25 18.36
CA VAL A 411 -14.36 0.04 17.74
C VAL A 411 -15.81 0.39 18.01
N GLN A 412 -16.04 1.58 18.54
CA GLN A 412 -17.36 2.11 18.87
C GLN A 412 -17.66 3.35 18.02
N LEU A 413 -18.69 3.28 17.18
CA LEU A 413 -19.29 4.44 16.52
C LEU A 413 -20.45 4.92 17.39
N LYS A 414 -20.39 6.16 17.87
CA LYS A 414 -21.46 6.79 18.64
C LYS A 414 -22.18 7.80 17.77
N PHE A 415 -23.50 7.71 17.70
CA PHE A 415 -24.37 8.65 17.00
C PHE A 415 -25.21 9.45 18.00
N PHE A 416 -25.43 10.72 17.71
CA PHE A 416 -26.26 11.64 18.50
C PHE A 416 -27.36 12.25 17.63
N ASP A 417 -28.35 12.86 18.27
CA ASP A 417 -29.42 13.60 17.60
C ASP A 417 -29.12 15.10 17.73
N PRO A 418 -28.87 15.82 16.62
CA PRO A 418 -28.48 17.23 16.63
C PRO A 418 -29.67 18.16 16.93
N GLU A 419 -30.92 17.72 16.74
CA GLU A 419 -32.11 18.50 17.11
C GLU A 419 -32.52 18.26 18.57
N SER A 420 -32.18 17.10 19.13
CA SER A 420 -32.64 16.64 20.45
C SER A 420 -31.50 16.20 21.37
N ASN A 421 -30.93 17.17 22.10
CA ASN A 421 -30.05 17.00 23.26
C ASN A 421 -30.68 16.21 24.45
N ARG A 422 -31.85 15.58 24.26
CA ARG A 422 -32.53 14.71 25.25
C ARG A 422 -32.65 13.25 24.79
N ARG A 423 -32.43 12.96 23.50
CA ARG A 423 -32.48 11.59 22.96
C ARG A 423 -31.19 10.86 23.31
N ALA A 424 -31.29 9.59 23.68
CA ALA A 424 -30.12 8.76 23.99
C ALA A 424 -29.23 8.59 22.74
N LYS A 425 -27.91 8.67 22.92
CA LYS A 425 -26.93 8.38 21.86
C LYS A 425 -27.03 6.90 21.45
N LYS A 426 -27.01 6.61 20.15
CA LYS A 426 -27.01 5.24 19.62
C LYS A 426 -25.55 4.81 19.42
N VAL A 427 -25.13 3.76 20.12
CA VAL A 427 -23.76 3.22 20.02
C VAL A 427 -23.80 1.94 19.21
N PHE A 428 -22.90 1.82 18.24
CA PHE A 428 -22.60 0.57 17.54
C PHE A 428 -21.17 0.16 17.89
N ARG A 429 -20.95 -1.13 18.17
CA ARG A 429 -19.63 -1.70 18.41
C ARG A 429 -19.40 -2.96 17.59
N PHE A 430 -18.25 -3.01 16.94
CA PHE A 430 -17.68 -4.21 16.36
C PHE A 430 -16.26 -4.40 16.87
N THR A 431 -15.75 -5.64 16.81
CA THR A 431 -14.38 -5.98 17.20
C THR A 431 -13.62 -6.40 15.94
N ILE A 432 -12.40 -5.92 15.77
CA ILE A 432 -11.52 -6.22 14.62
C ILE A 432 -10.25 -6.87 15.15
N ASP A 433 -9.80 -7.97 14.54
CA ASP A 433 -8.46 -8.54 14.76
C ASP A 433 -7.51 -8.04 13.67
N VAL A 434 -6.38 -7.44 14.06
CA VAL A 434 -5.34 -6.90 13.15
C VAL A 434 -4.01 -7.66 13.26
N SER A 435 -4.02 -8.89 13.79
CA SER A 435 -2.84 -9.75 13.94
C SER A 435 -2.25 -10.22 12.61
N ASP A 436 -3.09 -10.42 11.58
CA ASP A 436 -2.67 -10.75 10.22
C ASP A 436 -2.72 -9.53 9.28
N LEU A 437 -2.08 -9.65 8.12
CA LEU A 437 -1.96 -8.65 7.06
C LEU A 437 -3.30 -8.12 6.54
N ILE A 438 -4.33 -8.97 6.55
CA ILE A 438 -5.70 -8.63 6.17
C ILE A 438 -6.54 -8.74 7.45
N PRO A 439 -6.92 -7.60 8.08
CA PRO A 439 -7.72 -7.65 9.30
C PRO A 439 -9.09 -8.29 9.08
N VAL A 440 -9.70 -8.76 10.17
CA VAL A 440 -11.01 -9.43 10.14
C VAL A 440 -11.93 -8.93 11.23
N THR A 441 -13.23 -8.81 10.94
CA THR A 441 -14.27 -8.57 11.94
C THR A 441 -14.58 -9.82 12.75
N LEU A 442 -14.76 -9.66 14.06
CA LEU A 442 -15.06 -10.74 15.00
C LEU A 442 -16.53 -10.64 15.46
N GLY A 443 -17.37 -11.48 14.86
CA GLY A 443 -18.79 -11.59 15.21
C GLY A 443 -19.66 -10.46 14.66
N GLU A 444 -20.89 -10.37 15.18
CA GLU A 444 -21.90 -9.42 14.72
C GLU A 444 -21.73 -8.03 15.37
N VAL A 445 -22.06 -6.97 14.62
CA VAL A 445 -22.16 -5.62 15.18
C VAL A 445 -23.20 -5.60 16.30
N ARG A 446 -22.82 -5.08 17.47
CA ARG A 446 -23.71 -4.88 18.62
C ARG A 446 -24.14 -3.43 18.68
N SER A 447 -25.43 -3.14 18.91
CA SER A 447 -25.87 -1.76 19.16
C SER A 447 -26.72 -1.65 20.42
N TRP A 448 -26.65 -0.48 21.07
CA TRP A 448 -27.43 -0.13 22.25
C TRP A 448 -27.59 1.40 22.33
N SER A 449 -28.44 1.86 23.25
CA SER A 449 -28.59 3.29 23.54
C SER A 449 -27.82 3.65 24.82
N SER A 450 -27.11 4.78 24.79
CA SER A 450 -26.37 5.36 25.92
C SER A 450 -27.00 6.70 26.34
N PRO A 451 -27.00 7.06 27.64
CA PRO A 451 -27.16 8.46 28.02
C PRO A 451 -26.05 9.33 27.37
N TYR A 452 -26.32 10.64 27.33
CA TYR A 452 -25.48 11.68 26.72
C TYR A 452 -24.10 11.83 27.39
#